data_AF-A0A229RWU0-F1
#
_entry.id   AF-A0A229RWU0-F1
#
_cell.length_a   1.000
_cell.length_b   1.000
_cell.length_c   1.000
_cell.angle_alpha   90.00
_cell.angle_beta   90.00
_cell.angle_gamma   90.00
#
_symmetry.space_group_name_H-M   'P 1'
#
loop_
_entity.id
_entity.type
_entity.pdbx_description
1 polymer ?
#
loop_
_entity_poly.entity_id
_entity_poly.type
_entity_poly.pdbx_seq_one_letter_code
_entity_poly.pdbx_strand_id
1 'polypeptide(L)' 'MADAHLVASAHRPKPGSNLTTWLKFHQANARMYRAVSDVDRGHHHELRYWVGYEERKAEEVAAQILKNKSEAS' A
#
# COMPACT_ATOMS: atom_id res chain seq x y z
N MET A 1 7.30 9.04 -11.75
CA MET A 1 6.64 7.71 -11.57
C MET A 1 7.61 6.54 -11.35
N ALA A 2 8.60 6.30 -12.22
CA ALA A 2 9.51 5.14 -12.11
C ALA A 2 10.19 4.99 -10.73
N ASP A 3 10.66 6.10 -10.15
CA ASP A 3 11.29 6.10 -8.83
C ASP A 3 10.33 5.63 -7.72
N ALA A 4 9.04 5.95 -7.81
CA ALA A 4 8.05 5.50 -6.85
C ALA A 4 7.88 3.96 -6.91
N HIS A 5 7.87 3.38 -8.11
CA HIS A 5 7.83 1.93 -8.27
C HIS A 5 9.09 1.24 -7.76
N LEU A 6 10.27 1.84 -7.96
CA LEU A 6 11.52 1.31 -7.43
C LEU A 6 11.52 1.33 -5.89
N VAL A 7 11.10 2.44 -5.27
CA VAL A 7 10.98 2.55 -3.81
C VAL A 7 9.97 1.53 -3.26
N ALA A 8 8.79 1.43 -3.86
CA ALA A 8 7.78 0.45 -3.46
C ALA A 8 8.29 -0.99 -3.55
N SER A 9 9.03 -1.31 -4.61
CA SER A 9 9.61 -2.65 -4.81
C SER A 9 10.72 -2.96 -3.79
N ALA A 10 11.59 -1.98 -3.51
CA ALA A 10 12.68 -2.14 -2.54
C ALA A 10 12.18 -2.34 -1.10
N HIS A 11 11.04 -1.75 -0.74
CA HIS A 11 10.45 -1.84 0.60
C HIS A 11 9.40 -2.93 0.75
N ARG A 12 9.15 -3.73 -0.30
CA ARG A 12 8.12 -4.77 -0.27
C ARG A 12 8.43 -5.79 0.84
N PRO A 13 7.46 -6.07 1.74
CA PRO A 13 7.64 -7.09 2.76
C PRO A 13 7.94 -8.46 2.14
N LYS A 14 8.77 -9.26 2.83
CA LYS A 14 9.08 -10.63 2.41
C LYS A 14 7.81 -11.51 2.45
N PRO A 15 7.69 -12.53 1.58
CA PRO A 15 6.69 -13.56 1.74
C PRO A 15 6.71 -14.13 3.16
N GLY A 16 5.54 -14.32 3.78
CA GLY A 16 5.42 -14.77 5.17
C GLY A 16 5.54 -13.68 6.24
N SER A 17 5.83 -12.42 5.88
CA SER A 17 5.75 -11.30 6.84
C SER A 17 4.34 -11.19 7.42
N ASN A 18 4.24 -10.77 8.69
CA ASN A 18 2.95 -10.65 9.36
C ASN A 18 2.04 -9.59 8.72
N LEU A 19 0.73 -9.73 8.94
CA LEU A 19 -0.29 -8.85 8.36
C LEU A 19 -0.10 -7.38 8.74
N THR A 20 0.35 -7.08 9.96
CA THR A 20 0.62 -5.69 10.39
C THR A 20 1.73 -5.04 9.56
N THR A 21 2.74 -5.81 9.15
CA THR A 21 3.83 -5.32 8.30
C THR A 21 3.31 -5.01 6.89
N TRP A 22 2.47 -5.89 6.33
CA TRP A 22 1.80 -5.64 5.06
C TRP A 22 0.87 -4.43 5.10
N LEU A 23 0.11 -4.26 6.18
CA LEU A 23 -0.77 -3.09 6.36
C LEU A 23 0.03 -1.78 6.33
N LYS A 24 1.13 -1.71 7.10
CA LYS A 24 2.01 -0.53 7.12
C LYS A 24 2.60 -0.23 5.75
N PHE A 25 3.01 -1.26 5.02
CA PHE A 25 3.54 -1.12 3.66
C PHE A 25 2.52 -0.49 2.70
N HIS A 26 1.32 -1.08 2.60
CA HIS A 26 0.27 -0.58 1.71
C HIS A 26 -0.13 0.87 2.05
N GLN A 27 -0.27 1.19 3.33
CA GLN A 27 -0.56 2.56 3.77
C GLN A 27 0.57 3.55 3.42
N ALA A 28 1.83 3.13 3.53
CA ALA A 28 2.97 3.97 3.17
C ALA A 28 3.02 4.22 1.66
N ASN A 29 2.79 3.19 0.84
CA ASN A 29 2.75 3.33 -0.61
C ASN A 29 1.59 4.21 -1.07
N ALA A 30 0.40 4.07 -0.49
CA ALA A 30 -0.73 4.94 -0.81
C ALA A 30 -0.39 6.42 -0.58
N ARG A 31 0.26 6.75 0.55
CA ARG A 31 0.73 8.11 0.84
C ARG A 31 1.79 8.58 -0.15
N MET A 32 2.76 7.73 -0.47
CA MET A 32 3.82 8.04 -1.42
C MET A 32 3.25 8.32 -2.81
N TYR A 33 2.44 7.41 -3.37
CA TYR A 33 1.84 7.60 -4.71
C TYR A 33 0.95 8.83 -4.76
N ARG A 34 0.25 9.17 -3.66
CA ARG A 34 -0.54 10.41 -3.59
C ARG A 34 0.35 11.64 -3.69
N ALA A 35 1.41 11.70 -2.87
CA ALA A 35 2.35 12.82 -2.90
C ALA A 35 3.03 12.95 -4.28
N VAL A 36 3.39 11.83 -4.92
CA VAL A 36 3.99 11.86 -6.27
C VAL A 36 2.95 12.28 -7.32
N SER A 37 1.69 11.88 -7.19
CA SER A 37 0.62 12.27 -8.12
C SER A 37 0.34 13.76 -8.14
N ASP A 38 0.63 14.46 -7.05
CA ASP A 38 0.43 15.91 -6.94
C ASP A 38 1.52 16.69 -7.71
N VAL A 39 2.70 16.10 -7.89
CA VAL A 39 3.85 16.74 -8.56
C VAL A 39 4.06 16.23 -10.00
N ASP A 40 3.84 14.94 -10.27
CA ASP A 40 4.03 14.31 -11.58
C ASP A 40 2.72 14.34 -12.37
N ARG A 41 2.39 15.52 -12.93
CA ARG A 41 1.14 15.73 -13.66
C ARG A 41 1.02 14.88 -14.94
N GLY A 42 2.15 14.47 -15.53
CA GLY A 42 2.18 13.60 -16.72
C GLY A 42 1.68 12.18 -16.43
N HIS A 43 1.90 11.69 -15.20
CA HIS A 43 1.47 10.35 -14.76
C HIS A 43 0.40 10.41 -13.68
N HIS A 44 -0.26 11.56 -13.49
CA HIS A 44 -1.20 11.79 -12.40
C HIS A 44 -2.25 10.70 -12.29
N HIS A 45 -2.92 10.36 -13.39
CA HIS A 45 -3.99 9.37 -13.40
C HIS A 45 -3.49 7.96 -13.04
N GLU A 46 -2.30 7.59 -13.51
CA GLU A 46 -1.69 6.30 -13.20
C GLU A 46 -1.27 6.24 -11.72
N LEU A 47 -0.67 7.29 -11.20
CA LEU A 47 -0.31 7.37 -9.78
C LEU A 47 -1.55 7.34 -8.89
N ARG A 48 -2.65 7.99 -9.28
CA ARG A 48 -3.94 7.94 -8.56
C ARG A 48 -4.58 6.56 -8.62
N TYR A 49 -4.40 5.81 -9.71
CA TYR A 49 -4.77 4.40 -9.74
C TYR A 49 -4.01 3.61 -8.67
N TRP A 50 -2.69 3.80 -8.55
CA TRP A 50 -1.87 3.13 -7.56
C TRP A 50 -2.23 3.53 -6.12
N VAL A 51 -2.61 4.79 -5.87
CA VAL A 51 -3.18 5.20 -4.58
C VAL A 51 -4.39 4.32 -4.23
N GLY A 52 -5.38 4.23 -5.12
CA GLY A 52 -6.58 3.44 -4.87
C GLY A 52 -6.32 1.93 -4.82
N TYR A 53 -5.30 1.43 -5.51
CA TYR A 53 -4.86 0.04 -5.38
C TYR A 53 -4.32 -0.23 -3.96
N GLU A 54 -3.39 0.60 -3.48
CA GLU A 54 -2.75 0.41 -2.19
C GLU A 54 -3.73 0.62 -1.01
N GLU A 55 -4.68 1.56 -1.13
CA GLU A 55 -5.75 1.76 -0.15
C GLU A 55 -6.63 0.51 0.00
N ARG A 56 -7.08 -0.08 -1.13
CA ARG A 56 -7.87 -1.33 -1.10
C ARG A 56 -7.09 -2.49 -0.50
N LYS A 57 -5.80 -2.63 -0.83
CA LYS A 57 -4.95 -3.66 -0.21
C LYS A 57 -4.80 -3.45 1.30
N ALA A 58 -4.65 -2.20 1.75
CA ALA A 58 -4.59 -1.90 3.18
C ALA A 58 -5.90 -2.28 3.88
N GLU A 59 -7.06 -1.97 3.30
CA GLU A 59 -8.37 -2.32 3.83
C GLU A 59 -8.57 -3.85 3.92
N GLU A 60 -8.21 -4.60 2.88
CA GLU A 60 -8.26 -6.07 2.86
C GLU A 60 -7.43 -6.67 4.01
N VAL A 61 -6.19 -6.19 4.19
CA VAL A 61 -5.30 -6.68 5.25
C VAL A 61 -5.82 -6.29 6.64
N ALA A 62 -6.35 -5.07 6.81
CA ALA A 62 -6.95 -4.64 8.06
C ALA A 62 -8.16 -5.50 8.44
N ALA A 63 -9.04 -5.80 7.46
CA ALA A 63 -10.17 -6.69 7.67
C ALA A 63 -9.72 -8.11 8.10
N GLN A 64 -8.66 -8.63 7.49
CA GLN A 64 -8.09 -9.93 7.88
C GLN A 64 -7.53 -9.91 9.31
N ILE A 65 -6.84 -8.84 9.72
CA ILE A 65 -6.35 -8.68 11.10
C ILE A 65 -7.52 -8.71 12.09
N LEU A 66 -8.59 -7.97 11.80
CA LEU A 66 -9.79 -7.93 12.65
C LEU A 66 -10.45 -9.31 12.75
N LYS A 67 -10.62 -10.00 11.62
CA LYS A 67 -11.16 -11.36 11.58
C LYS A 67 -10.35 -12.32 12.45
N ASN A 68 -9.03 -12.34 12.31
CA ASN A 68 -8.14 -13.20 13.10
C ASN A 68 -8.22 -12.90 14.60
N LYS A 69 -8.41 -11.65 14.98
CA LYS A 69 -8.57 -11.26 16.39
C LYS A 69 -9.88 -11.77 16.97
N SER A 70 -10.96 -11.70 16.20
CA SER A 70 -12.29 -12.20 16.61
C SER A 70 -12.34 -13.71 16.73
N GLU A 71 -11.63 -14.46 15.88
CA GLU A 71 -11.54 -15.93 15.95
C GLU A 71 -10.63 -16.42 17.09
N ALA A 72 -9.72 -15.58 17.57
CA ALA A 72 -8.82 -15.88 18.68
C ALA A 72 -9.37 -15.50 20.06
N SER A 73 -10.57 -14.89 20.13
CA SER A 73 -11.25 -14.47 21.37
C SER A 73 -12.34 -15.45 21.73
#